data_AF-A0A504YX85-F1
#
_entry.id   AF-A0A504YX85-F1
#
_cell.length_a   1.000
_cell.length_b   1.000
_cell.length_c   1.000
_cell.angle_alpha   90.00
_cell.angle_beta   90.00
_cell.angle_gamma   90.00
#
_symmetry.space_group_name_H-M   'P 1'
#
loop_
_entity.id
_entity.type
_entity.pdbx_description
1 polymer ?
#
loop_
_entity_poly.entity_id
_entity_poly.type
_entity_poly.pdbx_seq_one_letter_code
_entity_poly.pdbx_strand_id
1 'polypeptide(L)'
;MNRSGILLSEIPGSQSQHDDQTDIGGADVDLMSSWFHFGLRPILSRLFPDVGPTIDSYRVFTVEYTGSDNISEENSKDFDLSPHYDNAELTANICLDFESGTDNDVGGQLFFCHFSPGINDPWNRDRDGFAQLVNHYPGRAIVHRGSHVHGVLPFGLPSKSIHRRSLIFWLRSSAARTTVCPRCFKRPQLDPMKVWHRGSVIDCTSLPPQAVENKDYVRVGFGDGFLIPQSDLACTTF
;
A
#
# COMPACT_ATOMS: atom_id res chain seq x y z
N MET A 1 5.94 10.03 -40.16
CA MET A 1 4.67 9.69 -39.49
C MET A 1 4.97 9.62 -38.00
N ASN A 2 4.37 10.53 -37.25
CA ASN A 2 4.84 10.95 -35.94
C ASN A 2 4.44 9.92 -34.87
N ARG A 3 5.37 9.67 -33.95
CA ARG A 3 5.28 8.75 -32.83
C ARG A 3 4.28 9.29 -31.79
N SER A 4 3.11 8.67 -31.70
CA SER A 4 2.23 8.85 -30.54
C SER A 4 2.58 7.76 -29.52
N GLY A 5 3.64 8.01 -28.75
CA GLY A 5 3.94 7.23 -27.56
C GLY A 5 2.82 7.47 -26.55
N ILE A 6 2.09 6.41 -26.20
CA ILE A 6 1.31 6.36 -24.97
C ILE A 6 2.32 6.55 -23.85
N LEU A 7 2.20 7.64 -23.09
CA LEU A 7 2.97 7.81 -21.87
C LEU A 7 2.37 6.83 -20.84
N LEU A 8 2.88 5.60 -20.81
CA LEU A 8 2.64 4.65 -19.75
C LEU A 8 3.33 5.23 -18.52
N SER A 9 2.57 5.87 -17.62
CA SER A 9 3.09 6.13 -16.29
C SER A 9 3.21 4.78 -15.59
N GLU A 10 4.42 4.25 -15.53
CA GLU A 10 4.79 3.14 -14.65
C GLU A 10 4.59 3.59 -13.20
N ILE A 11 3.89 2.81 -12.36
CA ILE A 11 3.83 3.06 -10.92
C ILE A 11 5.17 2.65 -10.30
N PRO A 12 6.06 3.56 -9.87
CA PRO A 12 7.31 3.15 -9.24
C PRO A 12 6.99 2.60 -7.85
N GLY A 13 7.55 1.43 -7.51
CA GLY A 13 7.56 1.01 -6.12
C GLY A 13 7.85 -0.46 -5.92
N SER A 14 9.13 -0.81 -5.85
CA SER A 14 9.57 -1.84 -4.90
C SER A 14 9.88 -1.13 -3.59
N GLN A 15 9.29 -1.57 -2.47
CA GLN A 15 9.64 -1.07 -1.13
C GLN A 15 10.62 -2.00 -0.39
N SER A 16 11.08 -3.07 -1.02
CA SER A 16 11.91 -4.10 -0.38
C SER A 16 13.41 -3.92 -0.57
N GLN A 17 13.88 -2.80 -1.12
CA GLN A 17 15.32 -2.53 -1.24
C GLN A 17 15.62 -1.07 -0.91
N HIS A 18 16.46 -0.87 0.11
CA HIS A 18 17.18 0.39 0.28
C HIS A 18 18.16 0.53 -0.90
N ASP A 19 17.92 1.55 -1.74
CA ASP A 19 18.89 2.28 -2.58
C ASP A 19 19.57 1.66 -3.83
N ASP A 20 19.33 0.42 -4.27
CA ASP A 20 19.87 -0.03 -5.58
C ASP A 20 18.87 0.06 -6.76
N GLN A 21 18.98 1.20 -7.43
CA GLN A 21 18.39 1.79 -8.64
C GLN A 21 17.94 0.94 -9.86
N THR A 22 17.56 -0.35 -9.78
CA THR A 22 17.22 -1.11 -11.02
C THR A 22 15.85 -1.77 -11.11
N ASP A 23 15.01 -1.74 -10.09
CA ASP A 23 13.63 -2.24 -10.23
C ASP A 23 12.68 -1.15 -10.75
N ILE A 24 12.44 -1.18 -12.06
CA ILE A 24 11.43 -0.39 -12.77
C ILE A 24 10.05 -1.05 -12.75
N GLY A 25 9.73 -1.87 -11.74
CA GLY A 25 8.49 -2.63 -11.55
C GLY A 25 7.22 -1.77 -11.51
N GLY A 26 6.91 -1.16 -12.64
CA GLY A 26 5.78 -0.32 -12.92
C GLY A 26 4.58 -1.16 -13.27
N ALA A 27 3.55 -1.15 -12.42
CA ALA A 27 2.25 -1.57 -12.87
C ALA A 27 1.67 -0.48 -13.79
N ASP A 28 1.14 -0.88 -14.95
CA ASP A 28 0.48 0.03 -15.87
C ASP A 28 -0.72 0.70 -15.19
N VAL A 29 -0.76 2.04 -15.20
CA VAL A 29 -1.78 2.81 -14.48
C VAL A 29 -3.19 2.53 -15.01
N ASP A 30 -3.36 2.30 -16.32
CA ASP A 30 -4.67 2.01 -16.90
C ASP A 30 -5.15 0.61 -16.51
N LEU A 31 -4.24 -0.37 -16.49
CA LEU A 31 -4.49 -1.73 -16.01
C LEU A 31 -4.85 -1.71 -14.52
N MET A 32 -4.09 -1.00 -13.69
CA MET A 32 -4.36 -0.90 -12.24
C MET A 32 -5.67 -0.17 -11.97
N SER A 33 -5.97 0.89 -12.73
CA SER A 33 -7.23 1.62 -12.62
C SER A 33 -8.41 0.72 -12.98
N SER A 34 -8.31 -0.01 -14.09
CA SER A 34 -9.33 -0.96 -14.52
C SER A 34 -9.53 -2.08 -13.50
N TRP A 35 -8.44 -2.65 -12.99
CA TRP A 35 -8.49 -3.73 -11.99
C TRP A 35 -9.08 -3.25 -10.67
N PHE A 36 -8.72 -2.06 -10.21
CA PHE A 36 -9.32 -1.45 -9.03
C PHE A 36 -10.83 -1.24 -9.21
N HIS A 37 -11.25 -0.60 -10.30
CA HIS A 37 -12.63 -0.23 -10.53
C HIS A 37 -13.56 -1.42 -10.75
N PHE A 38 -13.16 -2.36 -11.60
CA PHE A 38 -14.01 -3.47 -12.03
C PHE A 38 -13.77 -4.77 -11.25
N GLY A 39 -12.59 -4.92 -10.65
CA GLY A 39 -12.23 -6.10 -9.85
C GLY A 39 -12.34 -5.87 -8.36
N LEU A 40 -11.47 -5.01 -7.81
CA LEU A 40 -11.27 -4.93 -6.36
C LEU A 40 -12.40 -4.17 -5.64
N ARG A 41 -12.82 -3.01 -6.14
CA ARG A 41 -13.80 -2.14 -5.46
C ARG A 41 -15.15 -2.81 -5.18
N PRO A 42 -15.75 -3.60 -6.10
CA PRO A 42 -16.97 -4.36 -5.78
C PRO A 42 -16.80 -5.34 -4.62
N ILE A 43 -15.64 -6.00 -4.53
CA ILE A 43 -15.31 -6.93 -3.44
C ILE A 43 -15.17 -6.15 -2.12
N LEU A 44 -14.39 -5.06 -2.12
CA LEU A 44 -14.20 -4.21 -0.94
C LEU A 44 -15.52 -3.64 -0.42
N SER A 45 -16.41 -3.22 -1.33
CA SER A 45 -17.73 -2.69 -0.99
C SER A 45 -18.62 -3.72 -0.29
N ARG A 46 -18.38 -5.02 -0.50
CA ARG A 46 -19.10 -6.11 0.18
C ARG A 46 -18.44 -6.52 1.49
N LEU A 47 -17.10 -6.59 1.52
CA LEU A 47 -16.36 -7.02 2.72
C LEU A 47 -16.30 -5.92 3.80
N PHE A 48 -16.23 -4.65 3.38
CA PHE A 48 -16.09 -3.48 4.25
C PHE A 48 -17.11 -2.42 3.86
N PRO A 49 -18.41 -2.63 4.11
CA PRO A 49 -19.48 -1.77 3.59
C PRO A 49 -19.43 -0.32 4.10
N ASP A 50 -18.74 -0.06 5.21
CA ASP A 50 -18.56 1.26 5.82
C ASP A 50 -17.50 2.11 5.13
N VAL A 51 -16.52 1.51 4.43
CA VAL A 51 -15.40 2.26 3.80
C VAL A 51 -15.08 1.82 2.37
N GLY A 52 -15.33 0.56 2.00
CA GLY A 52 -15.09 0.01 0.67
C GLY A 52 -15.75 0.82 -0.47
N PRO A 53 -17.01 1.27 -0.32
CA PRO A 53 -17.66 2.11 -1.33
C PRO A 53 -17.00 3.49 -1.52
N THR A 54 -16.33 4.00 -0.48
CA THR A 54 -15.74 5.35 -0.45
C THR A 54 -14.24 5.36 -0.73
N ILE A 55 -13.63 4.20 -1.06
CA ILE A 55 -12.24 4.15 -1.53
C ILE A 55 -12.14 4.91 -2.86
N ASP A 56 -11.29 5.91 -2.88
CA ASP A 56 -11.20 6.93 -3.92
C ASP A 56 -9.77 7.15 -4.42
N SER A 57 -8.79 6.53 -3.79
CA SER A 57 -7.37 6.61 -4.14
C SER A 57 -6.62 5.37 -3.67
N TYR A 58 -5.51 5.03 -4.33
CA TYR A 58 -4.72 3.85 -4.00
C TYR A 58 -3.24 4.01 -4.35
N ARG A 59 -2.37 3.35 -3.59
CA ARG A 59 -0.95 3.16 -3.92
C ARG A 59 -0.72 1.68 -4.16
N VAL A 60 -0.05 1.35 -5.26
CA VAL A 60 0.32 -0.03 -5.60
C VAL A 60 1.82 -0.16 -5.58
N PHE A 61 2.33 -1.22 -4.99
CA PHE A 61 3.76 -1.51 -4.96
C PHE A 61 4.01 -3.00 -4.74
N THR A 62 5.19 -3.46 -5.12
CA THR A 62 5.65 -4.81 -4.81
C THR A 62 6.52 -4.81 -3.57
N VAL A 63 6.47 -5.91 -2.83
CA VAL A 63 7.42 -6.21 -1.76
C VAL A 63 7.96 -7.61 -2.02
N GLU A 64 9.28 -7.70 -2.12
CA GLU A 64 10.01 -8.95 -2.30
C GLU A 64 10.77 -9.31 -1.03
N TYR A 65 10.73 -10.59 -0.66
CA TYR A 65 11.47 -11.13 0.46
C TYR A 65 12.39 -12.22 -0.08
N THR A 66 13.70 -12.08 0.05
CA THR A 66 14.71 -12.97 -0.56
C THR A 66 15.73 -13.49 0.44
N GLY A 67 15.46 -14.63 1.06
CA GLY A 67 16.43 -15.33 1.94
C GLY A 67 17.57 -15.93 1.14
N SER A 68 18.84 -15.67 1.52
CA SER A 68 20.01 -16.36 0.95
C SER A 68 20.86 -17.01 2.04
N ASP A 69 21.56 -18.09 1.67
CA ASP A 69 22.42 -18.88 2.56
C ASP A 69 23.65 -18.10 3.10
N ASN A 70 23.86 -16.85 2.67
CA ASN A 70 25.05 -16.02 3.00
C ASN A 70 24.69 -14.63 3.53
N ILE A 71 23.57 -14.49 4.23
CA ILE A 71 23.21 -13.21 4.87
C ILE A 71 24.02 -13.07 6.16
N SER A 72 25.06 -12.22 6.12
CA SER A 72 25.64 -11.64 7.34
C SER A 72 24.53 -10.98 8.17
N GLU A 73 24.63 -11.00 9.50
CA GLU A 73 23.61 -10.45 10.41
C GLU A 73 23.12 -9.04 10.03
N GLU A 74 23.92 -8.25 9.29
CA GLU A 74 23.57 -6.92 8.77
C GLU A 74 22.50 -6.87 7.66
N ASN A 75 22.35 -7.92 6.83
CA ASN A 75 21.41 -7.94 5.69
C ASN A 75 20.09 -8.67 5.99
N SER A 76 19.83 -9.00 7.26
CA SER A 76 18.59 -9.63 7.73
C SER A 76 17.39 -8.67 7.84
N LYS A 77 17.57 -7.39 7.49
CA LYS A 77 16.64 -6.30 7.81
C LYS A 77 15.34 -6.29 7.01
N ASP A 78 15.25 -7.00 5.88
CA ASP A 78 14.02 -7.08 5.07
C ASP A 78 13.12 -8.28 5.41
N PHE A 79 13.47 -9.10 6.42
CA PHE A 79 12.65 -10.27 6.81
C PHE A 79 11.69 -10.00 7.97
N ASP A 80 11.90 -8.95 8.74
CA ASP A 80 11.05 -8.58 9.87
C ASP A 80 10.41 -7.23 9.59
N LEU A 81 9.28 -7.24 8.87
CA LEU A 81 8.39 -6.09 8.92
C LEU A 81 7.79 -6.05 10.32
N SER A 82 8.49 -5.32 11.19
CA SER A 82 8.07 -5.06 12.56
C SER A 82 6.61 -4.61 12.61
N PRO A 83 5.89 -4.86 13.71
CA PRO A 83 4.47 -4.51 13.82
C PRO A 83 4.21 -3.03 13.49
N HIS A 84 3.38 -2.79 12.49
CA HIS A 84 3.11 -1.44 11.99
C HIS A 84 1.64 -1.25 11.59
N TYR A 85 1.32 0.00 11.32
CA TYR A 85 0.08 0.41 10.67
C TYR A 85 0.36 0.72 9.21
N ASP A 86 -0.60 0.45 8.34
CA ASP A 86 -0.55 0.98 6.99
C ASP A 86 -1.12 2.40 6.94
N ASN A 87 -0.58 3.19 6.03
CA ASN A 87 -1.10 4.52 5.74
C ASN A 87 -2.32 4.47 4.79
N ALA A 88 -3.31 3.67 5.16
CA ALA A 88 -4.47 3.31 4.36
C ALA A 88 -5.71 3.02 5.23
N GLU A 89 -6.90 3.14 4.65
CA GLU A 89 -8.12 2.67 5.29
C GLU A 89 -8.26 1.14 5.15
N LEU A 90 -7.93 0.62 3.96
CA LEU A 90 -7.87 -0.80 3.66
C LEU A 90 -6.53 -1.13 3.00
N THR A 91 -6.02 -2.32 3.25
CA THR A 91 -4.87 -2.89 2.56
C THR A 91 -5.28 -4.19 1.90
N ALA A 92 -4.92 -4.37 0.64
CA ALA A 92 -5.00 -5.66 -0.05
C ALA A 92 -3.59 -6.14 -0.40
N ASN A 93 -3.18 -7.28 0.15
CA ASN A 93 -1.90 -7.91 -0.09
C ASN A 93 -2.10 -9.21 -0.87
N ILE A 94 -1.64 -9.24 -2.12
CA ILE A 94 -1.76 -10.38 -3.03
C ILE A 94 -0.41 -11.07 -3.11
N CYS A 95 -0.36 -12.36 -2.82
CA CYS A 95 0.85 -13.13 -3.04
C CYS A 95 0.96 -13.46 -4.53
N LEU A 96 1.96 -12.87 -5.20
CA LEU A 96 2.23 -13.12 -6.62
C LEU A 96 3.00 -14.41 -6.78
N ASP A 97 4.01 -14.60 -5.93
CA ASP A 97 4.92 -15.72 -5.99
C ASP A 97 5.38 -16.10 -4.58
N PHE A 98 5.55 -17.39 -4.36
CA PHE A 98 6.05 -17.98 -3.14
C PHE A 98 6.68 -19.33 -3.48
N GLU A 99 8.00 -19.40 -3.44
CA GLU A 99 8.70 -20.67 -3.58
C GLU A 99 8.64 -21.40 -2.23
N SER A 100 7.69 -22.33 -2.09
CA SER A 100 7.47 -23.03 -0.85
C SER A 100 8.60 -24.02 -0.55
N GLY A 101 9.29 -23.82 0.57
CA GLY A 101 9.80 -24.95 1.34
C GLY A 101 8.61 -25.69 1.96
N THR A 102 7.97 -26.60 1.20
CA THR A 102 6.96 -27.60 1.63
C THR A 102 5.88 -27.12 2.61
N ASP A 103 4.63 -27.05 2.13
CA ASP A 103 3.30 -26.94 2.78
C ASP A 103 3.07 -26.69 4.29
N ASN A 104 4.01 -26.92 5.22
CA ASN A 104 3.91 -26.57 6.64
C ASN A 104 5.30 -26.21 7.23
N ASP A 105 5.54 -24.93 7.49
CA ASP A 105 6.66 -24.37 8.29
C ASP A 105 7.97 -24.10 7.52
N VAL A 106 8.61 -22.92 7.61
CA VAL A 106 8.75 -22.01 8.76
C VAL A 106 8.83 -20.56 8.26
N GLY A 107 7.96 -19.66 8.75
CA GLY A 107 8.11 -18.22 8.56
C GLY A 107 7.46 -17.62 7.30
N GLY A 108 7.45 -16.29 7.20
CA GLY A 108 6.78 -15.54 6.13
C GLY A 108 5.27 -15.34 6.31
N GLN A 109 4.64 -15.88 7.35
CA GLN A 109 3.23 -15.64 7.64
C GLN A 109 2.96 -14.18 7.98
N LEU A 110 1.78 -13.67 7.59
CA LEU A 110 1.29 -12.40 8.12
C LEU A 110 0.77 -12.63 9.54
N PHE A 111 1.14 -11.76 10.45
CA PHE A 111 0.59 -11.76 11.80
C PHE A 111 -0.16 -10.47 12.09
N PHE A 112 -1.18 -10.55 12.93
CA PHE A 112 -1.96 -9.42 13.42
C PHE A 112 -1.90 -9.39 14.95
N CYS A 113 -1.85 -8.19 15.54
CA CYS A 113 -1.74 -8.00 16.98
C CYS A 113 -3.04 -7.45 17.59
N HIS A 114 -3.37 -7.88 18.82
CA HIS A 114 -4.54 -7.38 19.56
C HIS A 114 -4.38 -5.92 20.04
N PHE A 115 -3.14 -5.45 20.14
CA PHE A 115 -2.78 -4.22 20.83
C PHE A 115 -1.89 -3.33 19.96
N SER A 116 -2.10 -2.02 20.06
CA SER A 116 -1.12 -1.03 19.62
C SER A 116 -0.04 -0.95 20.68
N PRO A 117 1.21 -1.40 20.45
CA PRO A 117 2.30 -1.00 21.35
C PRO A 117 2.20 0.51 21.56
N GLY A 118 2.12 0.93 22.83
CA GLY A 118 2.19 2.36 23.14
C GLY A 118 3.48 2.90 22.54
N ILE A 119 3.54 4.20 22.23
CA ILE A 119 4.70 4.85 21.59
C ILE A 119 6.06 4.52 22.25
N ASN A 120 6.07 4.04 23.50
CA ASN A 120 7.26 3.75 24.30
C ASN A 120 7.45 2.27 24.72
N ASP A 121 6.60 1.31 24.31
CA ASP A 121 6.80 -0.13 24.63
C ASP A 121 6.84 -0.94 23.33
N PRO A 122 8.01 -1.41 22.88
CA PRO A 122 8.10 -2.22 21.69
C PRO A 122 7.35 -3.54 21.88
N TRP A 123 6.62 -3.95 20.85
CA TRP A 123 5.94 -5.24 20.84
C TRP A 123 6.96 -6.37 20.97
N ASN A 124 6.65 -7.34 21.84
CA ASN A 124 7.47 -8.52 22.07
C ASN A 124 6.63 -9.76 21.77
N ARG A 125 7.05 -10.54 20.77
CA ARG A 125 6.34 -11.75 20.33
C ARG A 125 5.99 -12.71 21.46
N ASP A 126 6.95 -13.02 22.31
CA ASP A 126 6.80 -14.08 23.32
C ASP A 126 5.92 -13.62 24.49
N ARG A 127 5.89 -12.30 24.76
CA ARG A 127 5.05 -11.67 25.78
C ARG A 127 3.63 -11.37 25.28
N ASP A 128 3.51 -10.77 24.10
CA ASP A 128 2.27 -10.17 23.61
C ASP A 128 1.49 -11.09 22.67
N GLY A 129 2.18 -12.05 22.05
CA GLY A 129 1.60 -13.02 21.12
C GLY A 129 0.98 -12.39 19.86
N PHE A 130 0.20 -13.21 19.15
CA PHE A 130 -0.55 -12.82 17.96
C PHE A 130 -2.05 -12.93 18.21
N ALA A 131 -2.81 -11.98 17.67
CA ALA A 131 -4.25 -12.13 17.53
C ALA A 131 -4.60 -13.13 16.43
N GLN A 132 -3.85 -13.10 15.34
CA GLN A 132 -4.05 -14.00 14.22
C GLN A 132 -2.73 -14.22 13.51
N LEU A 133 -2.53 -15.46 13.04
CA LEU A 133 -1.45 -15.83 12.15
C LEU A 133 -2.07 -16.36 10.85
N VAL A 134 -1.64 -15.82 9.71
CA VAL A 134 -2.24 -16.10 8.41
C VAL A 134 -1.17 -16.54 7.43
N ASN A 135 -1.32 -17.76 6.92
CA ASN A 135 -0.54 -18.26 5.80
C ASN A 135 -0.94 -17.50 4.53
N HIS A 136 0.06 -17.09 3.75
CA HIS A 136 -0.16 -16.42 2.47
C HIS A 136 0.22 -17.36 1.33
N TYR A 137 -0.63 -17.45 0.31
CA TYR A 137 -0.47 -18.43 -0.78
C TYR A 137 -0.54 -17.73 -2.14
N PRO A 138 0.25 -18.16 -3.14
CA PRO A 138 0.22 -17.59 -4.48
C PRO A 138 -1.19 -17.51 -5.07
N GLY A 139 -1.51 -16.38 -5.68
CA GLY A 139 -2.82 -16.08 -6.27
C GLY A 139 -3.92 -15.74 -5.25
N ARG A 140 -3.64 -15.74 -3.95
CA ARG A 140 -4.59 -15.31 -2.92
C ARG A 140 -4.31 -13.88 -2.45
N ALA A 141 -5.37 -13.22 -2.02
CA ALA A 141 -5.32 -11.89 -1.43
C ALA A 141 -5.74 -11.95 0.04
N ILE A 142 -5.00 -11.27 0.90
CA ILE A 142 -5.42 -10.93 2.27
C ILE A 142 -5.86 -9.48 2.23
N VAL A 143 -7.08 -9.20 2.69
CA VAL A 143 -7.62 -7.84 2.80
C VAL A 143 -7.90 -7.53 4.25
N HIS A 144 -7.38 -6.41 4.75
CA HIS A 144 -7.55 -5.98 6.14
C HIS A 144 -7.66 -4.45 6.25
N ARG A 145 -8.00 -3.96 7.44
CA ARG A 145 -7.92 -2.53 7.75
C ARG A 145 -6.45 -2.12 7.86
N GLY A 146 -6.10 -0.96 7.33
CA GLY A 146 -4.75 -0.40 7.56
C GLY A 146 -4.51 -0.02 9.03
N SER A 147 -5.59 0.16 9.81
CA SER A 147 -5.54 0.34 11.26
C SER A 147 -5.23 -0.92 12.06
N HIS A 148 -5.19 -2.11 11.43
CA HIS A 148 -4.78 -3.31 12.14
C HIS A 148 -3.26 -3.34 12.24
N VAL A 149 -2.75 -3.46 13.48
CA VAL A 149 -1.32 -3.66 13.70
C VAL A 149 -0.94 -5.04 13.19
N HIS A 150 0.00 -5.08 12.26
CA HIS A 150 0.39 -6.31 11.59
C HIS A 150 1.86 -6.29 11.17
N GLY A 151 2.35 -7.45 10.78
CA GLY A 151 3.70 -7.62 10.27
C GLY A 151 3.86 -8.97 9.58
N VAL A 152 5.10 -9.30 9.25
CA VAL A 152 5.44 -10.56 8.60
C VAL A 152 6.45 -11.28 9.48
N LEU A 153 6.19 -12.55 9.78
CA LEU A 153 7.17 -13.37 10.48
C LEU A 153 8.42 -13.55 9.61
N PRO A 154 9.63 -13.47 10.20
CA PRO A 154 10.85 -13.84 9.50
C PRO A 154 10.73 -15.24 8.91
N PHE A 155 11.32 -15.44 7.74
CA PHE A 155 11.45 -16.77 7.14
C PHE A 155 12.38 -17.60 7.99
N GLY A 156 11.91 -18.76 8.46
CA GLY A 156 12.69 -19.65 9.31
C GLY A 156 13.45 -20.67 8.47
N LEU A 157 14.73 -20.82 8.80
CA LEU A 157 15.72 -21.79 8.29
C LEU A 157 16.52 -21.35 7.04
N PRO A 158 17.85 -21.21 7.16
CA PRO A 158 18.76 -20.78 6.10
C PRO A 158 19.24 -21.93 5.21
N SER A 159 18.44 -23.00 5.02
CA SER A 159 18.87 -24.15 4.20
C SER A 159 18.32 -24.13 2.78
N LYS A 160 17.48 -23.15 2.43
CA LYS A 160 16.93 -22.96 1.08
C LYS A 160 16.74 -21.48 0.83
N SER A 161 17.03 -21.05 -0.40
CA SER A 161 16.60 -19.74 -0.89
C SER A 161 15.08 -19.65 -0.82
N ILE A 162 14.55 -18.71 -0.03
CA ILE A 162 13.12 -18.45 0.03
C ILE A 162 12.85 -17.14 -0.66
N HIS A 163 11.98 -17.17 -1.67
CA HIS A 163 11.51 -16.00 -2.39
C HIS A 163 10.00 -15.85 -2.21
N ARG A 164 9.56 -14.69 -1.72
CA ARG A 164 8.16 -14.29 -1.76
C ARG A 164 8.04 -12.92 -2.41
N ARG A 165 7.15 -12.81 -3.39
CA ARG A 165 6.76 -11.52 -3.97
C ARG A 165 5.28 -11.26 -3.71
N SER A 166 4.98 -10.10 -3.15
CA SER A 166 3.61 -9.63 -2.90
C SER A 166 3.32 -8.36 -3.68
N LEU A 167 2.11 -8.22 -4.20
CA LEU A 167 1.55 -6.98 -4.73
C LEU A 167 0.64 -6.37 -3.68
N ILE A 168 0.98 -5.19 -3.20
CA ILE A 168 0.27 -4.51 -2.11
C ILE A 168 -0.45 -3.29 -2.65
N PHE A 169 -1.73 -3.20 -2.30
CA PHE A 169 -2.56 -2.02 -2.49
C PHE A 169 -2.82 -1.38 -1.14
N TRP A 170 -2.31 -0.19 -0.94
CA TRP A 170 -2.82 0.72 0.09
C TRP A 170 -3.98 1.50 -0.49
N LEU A 171 -5.15 1.37 0.12
CA LEU A 171 -6.40 1.89 -0.40
C LEU A 171 -6.92 2.98 0.55
N ARG A 172 -7.13 4.18 0.00
CA ARG A 172 -7.53 5.36 0.76
C ARG A 172 -8.94 5.81 0.44
N SER A 173 -9.58 6.37 1.46
CA SER A 173 -10.85 7.08 1.37
C SER A 173 -10.72 8.44 2.02
N SER A 174 -10.78 9.50 1.22
CA SER A 174 -10.78 10.89 1.72
C SER A 174 -11.96 11.18 2.64
N ALA A 175 -13.09 10.48 2.45
CA ALA A 175 -14.25 10.57 3.34
C ALA A 175 -13.97 10.06 4.76
N ALA A 176 -13.22 8.98 4.91
CA ALA A 176 -12.92 8.37 6.21
C ALA A 176 -11.70 9.02 6.90
N ARG A 177 -10.68 9.36 6.11
CA ARG A 177 -9.36 9.81 6.59
C ARG A 177 -9.38 11.12 7.38
N THR A 178 -10.40 11.94 7.22
CA THR A 178 -10.55 13.23 7.92
C THR A 178 -11.00 13.12 9.39
N THR A 179 -11.32 11.90 9.85
CA THR A 179 -11.95 11.66 11.15
C THR A 179 -10.93 11.48 12.28
N VAL A 180 -10.21 10.36 12.32
CA VAL A 180 -9.28 10.00 13.40
C VAL A 180 -8.13 9.14 12.87
N CYS A 181 -6.90 9.48 13.28
CA CYS A 181 -5.73 8.66 12.99
C CYS A 181 -5.76 7.39 13.84
N PRO A 182 -5.66 6.18 13.26
CA PRO A 182 -5.72 4.93 14.01
C PRO A 182 -4.50 4.72 14.93
N ARG A 183 -3.39 5.40 14.65
CA ARG A 183 -2.15 5.29 15.45
C ARG A 183 -2.15 6.20 16.68
N CYS A 184 -2.56 7.46 16.52
CA CYS A 184 -2.44 8.46 17.58
C CYS A 184 -3.78 8.96 18.15
N PHE A 185 -4.91 8.50 17.59
CA PHE A 185 -6.27 8.87 17.97
C PHE A 185 -6.57 10.39 17.90
N LYS A 186 -5.75 11.14 17.17
CA LYS A 186 -5.97 12.56 16.87
C LYS A 186 -6.54 12.72 15.48
N ARG A 187 -7.24 13.84 15.25
CA ARG A 187 -7.65 14.22 13.89
C ARG A 187 -6.40 14.42 13.02
N PRO A 188 -6.30 13.76 11.85
CA PRO A 188 -5.15 13.95 10.96
C PRO A 188 -5.03 15.38 10.47
N GLN A 189 -3.80 15.86 10.29
CA GLN A 189 -3.51 17.05 9.49
C GLN A 189 -3.26 16.57 8.07
N LEU A 190 -4.07 17.07 7.13
CA LEU A 190 -4.07 16.66 5.73
C LEU A 190 -3.54 17.80 4.88
N ASP A 191 -2.71 17.47 3.89
CA ASP A 191 -2.14 18.46 2.99
C ASP A 191 -3.03 18.62 1.73
N PRO A 192 -3.09 19.84 1.14
CA PRO A 192 -3.79 20.03 -0.12
C PRO A 192 -3.19 19.18 -1.24
N MET A 193 -4.06 18.55 -2.04
CA MET A 193 -3.63 17.85 -3.26
C MET A 193 -2.90 18.79 -4.21
N LYS A 194 -1.81 18.34 -4.83
CA LYS A 194 -1.12 19.08 -5.89
C LYS A 194 -1.79 18.88 -7.26
N VAL A 195 -1.91 19.96 -8.02
CA VAL A 195 -2.52 19.98 -9.35
C VAL A 195 -1.68 20.81 -10.32
N TRP A 196 -1.68 20.45 -11.59
CA TRP A 196 -1.12 21.22 -12.68
C TRP A 196 -2.22 22.10 -13.24
N HIS A 197 -1.99 23.40 -13.18
CA HIS A 197 -2.88 24.39 -13.74
C HIS A 197 -2.03 25.43 -14.47
N ARG A 198 -2.32 25.66 -15.75
CA ARG A 198 -1.68 26.71 -16.58
C ARG A 198 -0.15 26.73 -16.51
N GLY A 199 0.47 25.56 -16.66
CA GLY A 199 1.93 25.46 -16.72
C GLY A 199 2.64 25.42 -15.37
N SER A 200 1.92 25.32 -14.25
CA SER A 200 2.52 25.26 -12.91
C SER A 200 1.83 24.23 -12.01
N VAL A 201 2.59 23.64 -11.10
CA VAL A 201 2.06 22.79 -10.02
C VAL A 201 1.68 23.68 -8.84
N ILE A 202 0.42 23.63 -8.43
CA ILE A 202 -0.14 24.43 -7.33
C ILE A 202 -0.93 23.55 -6.36
N ASP A 203 -1.21 24.07 -5.17
CA ASP A 203 -2.19 23.46 -4.26
C ASP A 203 -3.59 23.57 -4.86
N CYS A 204 -4.37 22.49 -4.77
CA CYS A 204 -5.72 22.50 -5.33
C CYS A 204 -6.61 23.55 -4.64
N THR A 205 -6.36 23.86 -3.36
CA THR A 205 -7.05 24.92 -2.62
C THR A 205 -6.79 26.32 -3.16
N SER A 206 -5.76 26.46 -4.01
CA SER A 206 -5.40 27.70 -4.69
C SER A 206 -5.97 27.79 -6.11
N LEU A 207 -6.75 26.79 -6.56
CA LEU A 207 -7.40 26.82 -7.87
C LEU A 207 -8.46 27.93 -7.94
N PRO A 208 -8.51 28.71 -9.04
CA PRO A 208 -9.62 29.63 -9.29
C PRO A 208 -10.96 28.87 -9.34
N PRO A 209 -12.07 29.42 -8.82
CA PRO A 209 -13.38 28.76 -8.86
C PRO A 209 -13.80 28.30 -10.26
N GLN A 210 -13.52 29.13 -11.28
CA GLN A 210 -13.78 28.83 -12.68
C GLN A 210 -12.97 27.63 -13.19
N ALA A 211 -11.74 27.45 -12.70
CA ALA A 211 -10.92 26.30 -13.06
C ALA A 211 -11.46 25.01 -12.45
N VAL A 212 -12.01 25.08 -11.23
CA VAL A 212 -12.69 23.95 -10.58
C VAL A 212 -13.97 23.58 -11.32
N GLU A 213 -14.81 24.57 -11.61
CA GLU A 213 -16.10 24.39 -12.31
C GLU A 213 -15.91 23.80 -13.72
N ASN A 214 -14.93 24.32 -14.46
CA ASN A 214 -14.63 23.86 -15.81
C ASN A 214 -13.72 22.62 -15.88
N LYS A 215 -13.27 22.10 -14.72
CA LYS A 215 -12.24 21.04 -14.63
C LYS A 215 -10.97 21.36 -15.44
N ASP A 216 -10.57 22.63 -15.45
CA ASP A 216 -9.38 23.15 -16.16
C ASP A 216 -8.12 22.95 -15.30
N TYR A 217 -7.83 21.72 -14.92
CA TYR A 217 -6.61 21.35 -14.21
C TYR A 217 -6.33 19.85 -14.39
N VAL A 218 -5.07 19.46 -14.33
CA VAL A 218 -4.66 18.05 -14.30
C VAL A 218 -4.16 17.75 -12.91
N ARG A 219 -4.57 16.65 -12.29
CA ARG A 219 -4.00 16.29 -10.98
C ARG A 219 -2.54 15.87 -11.19
N VAL A 220 -1.62 16.45 -10.41
CA VAL A 220 -0.19 16.13 -10.55
C VAL A 220 0.13 15.02 -9.60
N GLY A 221 0.27 13.84 -10.19
CA GLY A 221 0.88 12.71 -9.53
C GLY A 221 0.14 12.23 -8.29
N PHE A 222 0.93 11.48 -7.54
CA PHE A 222 0.58 10.76 -6.35
C PHE A 222 0.31 11.73 -5.19
N GLY A 223 -0.94 11.90 -4.74
CA GLY A 223 -1.19 12.58 -3.46
C GLY A 223 -0.57 11.72 -2.36
N ASP A 224 0.53 12.18 -1.75
CA ASP A 224 1.36 11.41 -0.80
C ASP A 224 1.76 9.99 -1.24
N GLY A 225 1.98 9.76 -2.54
CA GLY A 225 2.27 8.41 -3.04
C GLY A 225 1.05 7.62 -3.56
N PHE A 226 -0.16 8.19 -3.59
CA PHE A 226 -1.40 7.50 -4.00
C PHE A 226 -1.96 8.03 -5.33
N LEU A 227 -2.27 7.11 -6.25
CA LEU A 227 -3.00 7.35 -7.48
C LEU A 227 -4.49 7.59 -7.18
N ILE A 228 -5.09 8.59 -7.82
CA ILE A 228 -6.49 8.96 -7.65
C ILE A 228 -7.21 8.71 -8.98
N PRO A 229 -7.93 7.59 -9.13
CA PRO A 229 -8.45 7.16 -10.43
C PRO A 229 -9.74 7.88 -10.85
N GLN A 230 -10.43 8.58 -9.94
CA GLN A 230 -11.63 9.35 -10.27
C GLN A 230 -11.31 10.83 -10.49
N SER A 231 -11.58 11.32 -11.71
CA SER A 231 -11.46 12.73 -12.12
C SER A 231 -12.46 13.67 -11.45
N ASP A 232 -13.57 13.13 -10.91
CA ASP A 232 -14.71 13.91 -10.41
C ASP A 232 -14.69 14.22 -8.90
N LEU A 233 -13.72 13.68 -8.16
CA LEU A 233 -13.56 14.06 -6.75
C LEU A 233 -13.23 15.56 -6.67
N ALA A 234 -13.95 16.30 -5.84
CA ALA A 234 -13.65 17.72 -5.61
C ALA A 234 -12.18 17.90 -5.18
N CYS A 235 -11.62 19.09 -5.41
CA CYS A 235 -10.37 19.46 -4.77
C CYS A 235 -10.51 19.24 -3.26
N THR A 236 -9.72 18.31 -2.74
CA THR A 236 -9.80 17.78 -1.39
C THR A 236 -8.40 17.74 -0.79
N THR A 237 -8.34 17.73 0.53
CA THR A 237 -7.12 17.49 1.31
C THR A 237 -6.94 15.98 1.52
N PHE A 238 -5.72 15.45 1.37
CA PHE A 238 -5.40 14.01 1.49
C PHE A 238 -4.47 13.71 2.66
#